data_AF-A0A158B2P6-F1
#
_entry.id   AF-A0A158B2P6-F1
#
_cell.length_a   1.000
_cell.length_b   1.000
_cell.length_c   1.000
_cell.angle_alpha   90.00
_cell.angle_beta   90.00
_cell.angle_gamma   90.00
#
_symmetry.space_group_name_H-M   'P 1'
#
loop_
_entity.id
_entity.type
_entity.pdbx_description
1 polymer ?
#
loop_
_entity_poly.entity_id
_entity_poly.type
_entity_poly.pdbx_seq_one_letter_code
_entity_poly.pdbx_strand_id
1 'polypeptide(L)'
;MDTLDQLKSAGLLASAPGGMAFVTPRSVQQAAGENVMLNAGKHVDISAVRRFTVAAGDLISLCAQKLGMKLFAKGHVDIQAHDSTLNLYADQQLHVASANADVLVNGKTKAVLACGGAAIKIENGSIELVCPGDFRIKAGSFTFEGPQHADSLLPKLPESEFKPTNYYPLTL
;
A
#
# COMPACT_ATOMS: atom_id res chain seq x y z
N MET A 1 2.10 -5.51 -31.85
CA MET A 1 2.61 -6.91 -31.90
C MET A 1 2.82 -7.40 -33.34
N ASP A 2 2.31 -6.69 -34.34
CA ASP A 2 2.44 -7.00 -35.78
C ASP A 2 3.87 -7.06 -36.32
N THR A 3 4.85 -6.49 -35.61
CA THR A 3 6.27 -6.52 -35.98
C THR A 3 6.92 -7.89 -35.78
N LEU A 4 6.47 -8.66 -34.78
CA LEU A 4 7.00 -10.00 -34.48
C LEU A 4 6.31 -11.10 -35.29
N ASP A 5 5.14 -10.80 -35.88
CA ASP A 5 4.50 -11.68 -36.86
C ASP A 5 5.35 -11.72 -38.15
N GLN A 6 6.04 -12.84 -38.36
CA GLN A 6 6.95 -13.07 -39.48
C GLN A 6 8.16 -12.11 -39.55
N LEU A 7 8.45 -11.36 -38.48
CA LEU A 7 9.57 -10.38 -38.44
C LEU A 7 9.51 -9.39 -39.62
N LYS A 8 8.32 -8.85 -39.92
CA LYS A 8 8.10 -7.90 -41.03
C LYS A 8 8.87 -6.56 -40.88
N SER A 9 9.48 -6.32 -39.73
CA SER A 9 10.37 -5.20 -39.45
C SER A 9 11.54 -5.62 -38.55
N ALA A 10 12.54 -4.75 -38.38
CA ALA A 10 13.75 -5.04 -37.61
C ALA A 10 13.43 -5.32 -36.12
N GLY A 11 13.58 -6.57 -35.70
CA GLY A 11 13.35 -7.02 -34.33
C GLY A 11 14.10 -8.32 -34.02
N LEU A 12 14.04 -8.74 -32.76
CA LEU A 12 14.60 -10.00 -32.29
C LEU A 12 13.49 -10.86 -31.69
N LEU A 13 13.40 -12.11 -32.16
CA LEU A 13 12.55 -13.15 -31.57
C LEU A 13 13.45 -14.29 -31.11
N ALA A 14 13.45 -14.59 -29.81
CA ALA A 14 14.17 -15.70 -29.23
C ALA A 14 13.16 -16.74 -28.68
N SER A 15 13.30 -17.99 -29.09
CA SER A 15 12.48 -19.11 -28.62
C SER A 15 13.37 -20.31 -28.34
N ALA A 16 13.24 -20.86 -27.13
CA ALA A 16 13.95 -22.06 -26.72
C ALA A 16 12.99 -22.93 -25.88
N PRO A 17 12.42 -24.00 -26.45
CA PRO A 17 11.50 -24.90 -25.73
C PRO A 17 12.10 -25.52 -24.45
N GLY A 18 13.44 -25.63 -24.39
CA GLY A 18 14.17 -26.09 -23.21
C GLY A 18 14.45 -25.00 -22.15
N GLY A 19 14.12 -23.73 -22.42
CA GLY A 19 14.35 -22.60 -21.52
C GLY A 19 15.44 -21.62 -21.99
N MET A 20 15.48 -20.44 -21.36
CA MET A 20 16.47 -19.38 -21.59
C MET A 20 16.94 -18.80 -20.26
N ALA A 21 18.21 -18.40 -20.17
CA ALA A 21 18.77 -17.71 -19.01
C ALA A 21 19.66 -16.54 -19.45
N PHE A 22 19.51 -15.40 -18.78
CA PHE A 22 20.35 -14.21 -18.97
C PHE A 22 21.09 -13.94 -17.66
N VAL A 23 22.41 -14.18 -17.65
CA VAL A 23 23.23 -14.11 -16.42
C VAL A 23 24.50 -13.29 -16.66
N THR A 24 24.93 -12.55 -15.65
CA THR A 24 26.17 -11.76 -15.67
C THR A 24 26.63 -11.49 -14.23
N PRO A 25 27.95 -11.44 -13.96
CA PRO A 25 28.47 -11.07 -12.65
C PRO A 25 28.32 -9.58 -12.33
N ARG A 26 27.97 -8.74 -13.33
CA ARG A 26 27.78 -7.29 -13.14
C ARG A 26 26.30 -6.91 -13.14
N SER A 27 25.81 -6.30 -14.22
CA SER A 27 24.48 -5.70 -14.28
C SER A 27 23.72 -6.11 -15.54
N VAL A 28 22.39 -6.20 -15.40
CA VAL A 28 21.43 -6.33 -16.49
C VAL A 28 20.55 -5.08 -16.46
N GLN A 29 20.33 -4.46 -17.63
CA GLN A 29 19.37 -3.39 -17.81
C GLN A 29 18.35 -3.81 -18.87
N GLN A 30 17.07 -3.67 -18.55
CA GLN A 30 15.97 -3.82 -19.49
C GLN A 30 15.24 -2.48 -19.57
N ALA A 31 15.16 -1.91 -20.77
CA ALA A 31 14.50 -0.64 -21.00
C ALA A 31 13.74 -0.71 -22.33
N ALA A 32 12.59 -0.05 -22.38
CA ALA A 32 11.78 0.11 -23.59
C ALA A 32 11.25 1.55 -23.62
N GLY A 33 11.13 2.13 -24.83
CA GLY A 33 10.54 3.47 -25.00
C GLY A 33 9.02 3.50 -24.78
N GLU A 34 8.38 2.33 -24.80
CA GLU A 34 6.95 2.17 -24.55
C GLU A 34 6.71 1.23 -23.37
N ASN A 35 6.72 -0.09 -23.58
CA ASN A 35 6.26 -1.06 -22.59
C ASN A 35 7.26 -2.21 -22.37
N VAL A 36 7.37 -2.66 -21.12
CA VAL A 36 8.00 -3.94 -20.74
C VAL A 36 6.92 -4.87 -20.21
N MET A 37 6.81 -6.08 -20.78
CA MET A 37 5.81 -7.08 -20.39
C MET A 37 6.49 -8.37 -19.95
N LEU A 38 6.12 -8.87 -18.76
CA LEU A 38 6.61 -10.13 -18.20
C LEU A 38 5.42 -11.04 -17.93
N ASN A 39 5.39 -12.19 -18.60
CA ASN A 39 4.30 -13.15 -18.51
C ASN A 39 4.86 -14.54 -18.23
N ALA A 40 4.20 -15.31 -17.35
CA ALA A 40 4.56 -16.69 -17.07
C ALA A 40 3.29 -17.54 -16.89
N GLY A 41 3.31 -18.77 -17.41
CA GLY A 41 2.19 -19.71 -17.23
C GLY A 41 2.09 -20.32 -15.82
N LYS A 42 3.10 -20.10 -14.97
CA LYS A 42 3.15 -20.60 -13.59
C LYS A 42 3.46 -19.48 -12.60
N HIS A 43 4.73 -19.08 -12.49
CA HIS A 43 5.21 -18.14 -11.47
C HIS A 43 6.16 -17.10 -12.07
N VAL A 44 6.18 -15.91 -11.46
CA VAL A 44 7.20 -14.87 -11.66
C VAL A 44 7.85 -14.65 -10.31
N ASP A 45 9.11 -15.04 -10.17
CA ASP A 45 9.89 -14.88 -8.95
C ASP A 45 10.94 -13.77 -9.14
N ILE A 46 10.85 -12.71 -8.33
CA ILE A 46 11.79 -11.60 -8.34
C ILE A 46 12.39 -11.49 -6.95
N SER A 47 13.71 -11.57 -6.86
CA SER A 47 14.43 -11.51 -5.59
C SER A 47 15.64 -10.60 -5.68
N ALA A 48 15.95 -9.94 -4.57
CA ALA A 48 17.12 -9.09 -4.42
C ALA A 48 17.70 -9.27 -3.01
N VAL A 49 19.01 -9.42 -2.90
CA VAL A 49 19.69 -9.62 -1.61
C VAL A 49 19.73 -8.32 -0.78
N ARG A 50 19.86 -7.17 -1.45
CA ARG A 50 20.04 -5.87 -0.77
C ARG A 50 18.78 -5.02 -0.79
N ARG A 51 18.20 -4.78 -1.96
CA ARG A 51 17.08 -3.84 -2.13
C ARG A 51 16.23 -4.19 -3.33
N PHE A 52 14.91 -4.09 -3.16
CA PHE A 52 13.93 -4.10 -4.22
C PHE A 52 13.18 -2.76 -4.19
N THR A 53 13.10 -2.08 -5.34
CA THR A 53 12.47 -0.75 -5.45
C THR A 53 11.61 -0.72 -6.69
N VAL A 54 10.37 -0.25 -6.54
CA VAL A 54 9.40 -0.09 -7.62
C VAL A 54 8.89 1.34 -7.54
N ALA A 55 8.90 2.05 -8.66
CA ALA A 55 8.36 3.39 -8.79
C ALA A 55 7.60 3.48 -10.12
N ALA A 56 6.44 4.14 -10.10
CA ALA A 56 5.64 4.41 -11.27
C ALA A 56 5.21 5.89 -11.23
N GLY A 57 5.09 6.52 -12.40
CA GLY A 57 4.61 7.91 -12.50
C GLY A 57 3.12 8.05 -12.19
N ASP A 58 2.32 7.04 -12.58
CA ASP A 58 0.86 7.10 -12.47
C ASP A 58 0.29 6.11 -11.43
N LEU A 59 0.51 4.80 -11.61
CA LEU A 59 -0.13 3.78 -10.78
C LEU A 59 0.75 2.52 -10.60
N ILE A 60 0.73 1.99 -9.38
CA ILE A 60 1.12 0.61 -9.08
C ILE A 60 -0.15 -0.16 -8.70
N SER A 61 -0.47 -1.21 -9.46
CA SER A 61 -1.62 -2.10 -9.19
C SER A 61 -1.16 -3.53 -8.97
N LEU A 62 -1.55 -4.12 -7.85
CA LEU A 62 -1.23 -5.49 -7.46
C LEU A 62 -2.52 -6.24 -7.14
N CYS A 63 -2.72 -7.41 -7.76
CA CYS A 63 -3.94 -8.18 -7.61
C CYS A 63 -3.64 -9.67 -7.51
N ALA A 64 -4.23 -10.33 -6.50
CA ALA A 64 -4.21 -11.77 -6.34
C ALA A 64 -5.64 -12.31 -6.28
N GLN A 65 -5.99 -13.22 -7.19
CA GLN A 65 -7.38 -13.64 -7.42
C GLN A 65 -7.84 -14.84 -6.58
N LYS A 66 -6.92 -15.61 -5.99
CA LYS A 66 -7.25 -16.89 -5.33
C LYS A 66 -6.73 -17.00 -3.91
N LEU A 67 -5.40 -16.94 -3.74
CA LEU A 67 -4.74 -17.27 -2.47
C LEU A 67 -4.46 -16.04 -1.58
N GLY A 68 -4.71 -14.83 -2.09
CA GLY A 68 -4.48 -13.57 -1.38
C GLY A 68 -3.06 -13.00 -1.53
N MET A 69 -2.76 -11.99 -0.72
CA MET A 69 -1.49 -11.27 -0.69
C MET A 69 -0.86 -11.34 0.70
N LYS A 70 0.47 -11.40 0.76
CA LYS A 70 1.24 -11.42 2.00
C LYS A 70 2.39 -10.43 1.92
N LEU A 71 2.47 -9.52 2.88
CA LEU A 71 3.55 -8.54 3.03
C LEU A 71 4.15 -8.71 4.43
N PHE A 72 5.45 -8.98 4.52
CA PHE A 72 6.15 -9.17 5.78
C PHE A 72 7.49 -8.42 5.77
N ALA A 73 7.83 -7.85 6.92
CA ALA A 73 9.15 -7.27 7.17
C ALA A 73 9.58 -7.58 8.61
N LYS A 74 10.89 -7.71 8.83
CA LYS A 74 11.47 -7.70 10.19
C LYS A 74 11.65 -6.28 10.73
N GLY A 75 11.82 -5.31 9.82
CA GLY A 75 11.96 -3.90 10.14
C GLY A 75 10.65 -3.15 10.04
N HIS A 76 10.75 -1.82 10.07
CA HIS A 76 9.62 -0.91 9.94
C HIS A 76 8.87 -1.08 8.61
N VAL A 77 7.54 -0.95 8.66
CA VAL A 77 6.67 -0.92 7.49
C VAL A 77 5.88 0.38 7.51
N ASP A 78 6.05 1.18 6.47
CA ASP A 78 5.29 2.41 6.24
C ASP A 78 4.33 2.22 5.07
N ILE A 79 3.07 2.62 5.26
CA ILE A 79 2.07 2.72 4.20
C ILE A 79 1.44 4.10 4.31
N GLN A 80 1.60 4.92 3.28
CA GLN A 80 1.24 6.34 3.31
C GLN A 80 0.58 6.75 1.99
N ALA A 81 -0.41 7.64 2.08
CA ALA A 81 -0.96 8.41 0.96
C ALA A 81 -0.74 9.90 1.27
N HIS A 82 0.03 10.60 0.43
CA HIS A 82 0.47 11.97 0.74
C HIS A 82 -0.52 13.06 0.31
N ASP A 83 -1.27 12.82 -0.77
CA ASP A 83 -2.25 13.77 -1.33
C ASP A 83 -3.60 13.10 -1.63
N SER A 84 -3.90 12.00 -0.94
CA SER A 84 -5.15 11.28 -1.13
C SER A 84 -5.52 10.39 0.05
N THR A 85 -6.58 9.60 -0.12
CA THR A 85 -7.13 8.73 0.92
C THR A 85 -6.41 7.38 0.96
N LEU A 86 -6.10 6.91 2.16
CA LEU A 86 -5.70 5.52 2.40
C LEU A 86 -6.94 4.71 2.81
N ASN A 87 -7.21 3.64 2.06
CA ASN A 87 -8.37 2.77 2.24
C ASN A 87 -7.93 1.35 2.63
N LEU A 88 -8.53 0.79 3.68
CA LEU A 88 -8.34 -0.60 4.11
C LEU A 88 -9.71 -1.25 4.29
N TYR A 89 -10.04 -2.20 3.42
CA TYR A 89 -11.32 -2.90 3.42
C TYR A 89 -11.13 -4.41 3.50
N ALA A 90 -12.02 -5.09 4.21
CA ALA A 90 -12.10 -6.53 4.26
C ALA A 90 -13.58 -6.95 4.25
N ASP A 91 -13.93 -7.95 3.44
CA ASP A 91 -15.29 -8.50 3.39
C ASP A 91 -15.67 -9.24 4.69
N GLN A 92 -14.67 -9.89 5.31
CA GLN A 92 -14.85 -10.59 6.58
C GLN A 92 -14.30 -9.75 7.74
N GLN A 93 -13.07 -10.02 8.16
CA GLN A 93 -12.49 -9.43 9.37
C GLN A 93 -11.31 -8.53 9.03
N LEU A 94 -11.26 -7.36 9.67
CA LEU A 94 -10.10 -6.48 9.71
C LEU A 94 -9.50 -6.53 11.11
N HIS A 95 -8.24 -6.97 11.22
CA HIS A 95 -7.49 -7.02 12.48
C HIS A 95 -6.39 -5.96 12.48
N VAL A 96 -6.39 -5.09 13.50
CA VAL A 96 -5.34 -4.10 13.75
C VAL A 96 -4.89 -4.26 15.19
N ALA A 97 -3.63 -4.68 15.39
CA ALA A 97 -3.12 -4.99 16.71
C ALA A 97 -1.61 -4.73 16.80
N SER A 98 -1.17 -4.38 18.01
CA SER A 98 0.25 -4.35 18.40
C SER A 98 0.45 -5.36 19.52
N ALA A 99 1.47 -6.21 19.39
CA ALA A 99 1.70 -7.29 20.35
C ALA A 99 2.34 -6.80 21.66
N ASN A 100 3.17 -5.77 21.59
CA ASN A 100 4.03 -5.34 22.70
C ASN A 100 3.97 -3.83 23.00
N ALA A 101 3.25 -3.06 22.19
CA ALA A 101 3.22 -1.60 22.26
C ALA A 101 1.83 -1.08 21.87
N ASP A 102 1.73 0.20 21.49
CA ASP A 102 0.46 0.87 21.27
C ASP A 102 -0.13 0.65 19.87
N VAL A 103 -1.46 0.82 19.78
CA VAL A 103 -2.18 1.06 18.53
C VAL A 103 -2.66 2.52 18.57
N LEU A 104 -2.05 3.36 17.73
CA LEU A 104 -2.38 4.79 17.66
C LEU A 104 -3.28 5.06 16.45
N VAL A 105 -4.42 5.71 16.69
CA VAL A 105 -5.37 6.12 15.66
C VAL A 105 -5.67 7.61 15.86
N ASN A 106 -4.96 8.44 15.11
CA ASN A 106 -5.03 9.90 15.25
C ASN A 106 -5.64 10.52 13.98
N GLY A 107 -6.54 11.47 14.17
CA GLY A 107 -7.17 12.23 13.09
C GLY A 107 -7.15 13.72 13.38
N LYS A 108 -7.07 14.55 12.32
CA LYS A 108 -7.06 16.02 12.46
C LYS A 108 -8.45 16.60 12.68
N THR A 109 -9.43 16.08 11.96
CA THR A 109 -10.78 16.66 11.86
C THR A 109 -11.81 15.80 12.56
N LYS A 110 -11.84 14.51 12.24
CA LYS A 110 -12.87 13.59 12.71
C LYS A 110 -12.36 12.15 12.77
N ALA A 111 -12.76 11.42 13.80
CA ALA A 111 -12.64 9.97 13.88
C ALA A 111 -14.01 9.37 14.23
N VAL A 112 -14.36 8.26 13.57
CA VAL A 112 -15.63 7.55 13.79
C VAL A 112 -15.36 6.05 13.87
N LEU A 113 -15.83 5.43 14.94
CA LEU A 113 -15.94 3.97 15.05
C LEU A 113 -17.43 3.62 15.11
N ALA A 114 -17.94 2.92 14.10
CA ALA A 114 -19.36 2.58 14.02
C ALA A 114 -19.57 1.08 13.78
N CYS A 115 -20.60 0.52 14.40
CA CYS A 115 -20.97 -0.89 14.27
C CYS A 115 -22.46 -1.09 14.60
N GLY A 116 -23.22 -1.74 13.71
CA GLY A 116 -24.60 -2.14 13.99
C GLY A 116 -25.56 -1.00 14.39
N GLY A 117 -25.31 0.22 13.91
CA GLY A 117 -26.09 1.42 14.27
C GLY A 117 -25.60 2.16 15.52
N ALA A 118 -24.64 1.62 16.28
CA ALA A 118 -23.93 2.34 17.33
C ALA A 118 -22.67 3.03 16.76
N ALA A 119 -22.24 4.13 17.38
CA ALA A 119 -21.02 4.83 17.01
C ALA A 119 -20.36 5.57 18.17
N ILE A 120 -19.04 5.72 18.07
CA ILE A 120 -18.22 6.68 18.81
C ILE A 120 -17.71 7.69 17.78
N LYS A 121 -18.04 8.97 17.95
CA LYS A 121 -17.53 10.06 17.10
C LYS A 121 -16.66 10.99 17.92
N ILE A 122 -15.52 11.37 17.37
CA ILE A 122 -14.60 12.35 17.93
C ILE A 122 -14.44 13.45 16.89
N GLU A 123 -14.88 14.67 17.22
CA GLU A 123 -14.91 15.81 16.29
C GLU A 123 -14.95 17.12 17.07
N ASN A 124 -14.16 18.12 16.65
CA ASN A 124 -14.13 19.46 17.27
C ASN A 124 -13.94 19.44 18.81
N GLY A 125 -13.11 18.54 19.33
CA GLY A 125 -12.84 18.39 20.77
C GLY A 125 -13.99 17.74 21.55
N SER A 126 -15.04 17.26 20.89
CA SER A 126 -16.18 16.57 21.49
C SER A 126 -16.14 15.07 21.22
N ILE A 127 -16.67 14.28 22.15
CA ILE A 127 -16.91 12.85 21.98
C ILE A 127 -18.43 12.62 22.04
N GLU A 128 -19.00 12.03 20.98
CA GLU A 128 -20.41 11.65 20.91
C GLU A 128 -20.52 10.12 20.91
N LEU A 129 -21.27 9.58 21.88
CA LEU A 129 -21.63 8.17 21.95
C LEU A 129 -23.08 8.00 21.48
N VAL A 130 -23.27 7.29 20.36
CA VAL A 130 -24.57 7.07 19.74
C VAL A 130 -24.90 5.59 19.84
N CYS A 131 -26.06 5.23 20.39
CA CYS A 131 -26.55 3.86 20.36
C CYS A 131 -28.09 3.82 20.36
N PRO A 132 -28.72 2.98 19.50
CA PRO A 132 -30.17 2.80 19.49
C PRO A 132 -30.67 1.88 20.63
N GLY A 133 -29.78 1.06 21.19
CA GLY A 133 -30.06 0.19 22.33
C GLY A 133 -29.49 0.72 23.64
N ASP A 134 -29.35 -0.18 24.61
CA ASP A 134 -28.81 0.13 25.94
C ASP A 134 -27.36 0.64 25.89
N PHE A 135 -27.10 1.77 26.54
CA PHE A 135 -25.74 2.18 26.93
C PHE A 135 -25.43 1.63 28.32
N ARG A 136 -24.60 0.59 28.42
CA ARG A 136 -24.29 -0.10 29.68
C ARG A 136 -22.83 0.09 30.08
N ILE A 137 -22.60 0.74 31.22
CA ILE A 137 -21.28 0.89 31.85
C ILE A 137 -21.12 -0.14 32.97
N LYS A 138 -20.03 -0.90 32.95
CA LYS A 138 -19.62 -1.80 34.04
C LYS A 138 -18.26 -1.35 34.56
N ALA A 139 -18.21 -0.73 35.74
CA ALA A 139 -16.99 -0.14 36.29
C ALA A 139 -16.90 -0.34 37.82
N GLY A 140 -15.68 -0.44 38.35
CA GLY A 140 -15.43 -0.42 39.81
C GLY A 140 -15.64 0.97 40.44
N SER A 141 -15.50 2.03 39.65
CA SER A 141 -15.79 3.42 40.01
C SER A 141 -16.10 4.24 38.76
N PHE A 142 -16.93 5.28 38.87
CA PHE A 142 -17.19 6.25 37.82
C PHE A 142 -17.14 7.66 38.40
N THR A 143 -16.31 8.53 37.82
CA THR A 143 -16.11 9.92 38.25
C THR A 143 -16.17 10.82 37.03
N PHE A 144 -16.82 11.97 37.17
CA PHE A 144 -16.84 13.02 36.17
C PHE A 144 -16.04 14.22 36.68
N GLU A 145 -14.89 14.48 36.05
CA GLU A 145 -13.91 15.49 36.50
C GLU A 145 -14.03 16.84 35.76
N GLY A 146 -14.98 16.96 34.82
CA GLY A 146 -15.11 18.13 33.95
C GLY A 146 -14.22 18.06 32.70
N PRO A 147 -14.21 19.12 31.87
CA PRO A 147 -13.50 19.11 30.59
C PRO A 147 -11.98 19.26 30.75
N GLN A 148 -11.22 18.53 29.94
CA GLN A 148 -9.76 18.62 29.83
C GLN A 148 -9.34 18.56 28.35
N HIS A 149 -8.20 19.16 28.01
CA HIS A 149 -7.62 19.12 26.66
C HIS A 149 -6.58 18.01 26.54
N ALA A 150 -6.57 17.30 25.40
CA ALA A 150 -5.56 16.32 25.06
C ALA A 150 -4.81 16.77 23.80
N ASP A 151 -3.51 17.02 23.91
CA ASP A 151 -2.64 17.29 22.77
C ASP A 151 -2.29 15.99 22.05
N SER A 152 -2.53 15.92 20.74
CA SER A 152 -2.09 14.81 19.89
C SER A 152 -1.25 15.35 18.74
N LEU A 153 0.02 14.94 18.68
CA LEU A 153 0.89 15.24 17.54
C LEU A 153 0.57 14.29 16.38
N LEU A 154 0.07 14.83 15.28
CA LEU A 154 -0.01 14.11 14.02
C LEU A 154 1.37 14.09 13.35
N PRO A 155 1.81 12.94 12.79
CA PRO A 155 3.03 12.91 12.02
C PRO A 155 2.88 13.80 10.77
N LYS A 156 3.88 14.64 10.50
CA LYS A 156 3.97 15.37 9.23
C LYS A 156 4.41 14.39 8.15
N LEU A 157 3.56 14.18 7.14
CA LEU A 157 3.93 13.41 5.96
C LEU A 157 4.93 14.22 5.13
N PRO A 158 5.95 13.57 4.52
CA PRO A 158 6.85 14.25 3.60
C PRO A 158 6.09 14.67 2.33
N GLU A 159 6.35 15.87 1.83
CA GLU A 159 5.85 16.31 0.53
C GLU A 159 6.84 15.86 -0.56
N SER A 160 6.33 15.20 -1.61
CA SER A 160 7.16 14.78 -2.73
C SER A 160 7.32 15.91 -3.75
N GLU A 161 8.55 16.31 -4.03
CA GLU A 161 8.89 17.23 -5.13
C GLU A 161 9.16 16.50 -6.48
N PHE A 162 8.94 15.18 -6.53
CA PHE A 162 9.30 14.39 -7.70
C PHE A 162 8.43 14.74 -8.91
N LYS A 163 9.07 15.27 -9.97
CA LYS A 163 8.46 15.51 -11.28
C LYS A 163 8.81 14.35 -12.21
N PRO A 164 7.87 13.44 -12.55
CA PRO A 164 8.15 12.38 -13.51
C PRO A 164 8.52 13.00 -14.86
N THR A 165 9.67 12.65 -15.40
CA THR A 165 10.07 12.99 -16.78
C THR A 165 9.41 12.01 -17.74
N ASN A 166 8.75 12.52 -18.79
CA ASN A 166 7.99 11.71 -19.76
C ASN A 166 8.84 10.79 -20.66
N TYR A 167 10.17 10.81 -20.53
CA TYR A 167 11.08 10.02 -21.34
C TYR A 167 12.27 9.55 -20.50
N TYR A 168 12.62 8.27 -20.65
CA TYR A 168 13.98 7.82 -20.39
C TYR A 168 14.80 8.16 -21.65
N PRO A 169 15.76 9.10 -21.62
CA PRO A 169 16.58 9.39 -22.78
C PRO A 169 17.42 8.15 -23.10
N LEU A 170 17.08 7.48 -24.19
CA LEU A 170 17.90 6.44 -24.81
C LEU A 170 18.80 7.10 -25.85
N THR A 171 19.73 7.93 -25.38
CA THR A 171 20.81 8.45 -26.22
C THR A 171 22.11 8.34 -25.43
N LEU A 172 23.06 7.60 -25.98
CA LEU A 172 24.46 7.57 -25.54
C LEU A 172 25.14 8.90 -25.90
#